data_AF-A0A8T5Q7F0-F1
#
_entry.id   AF-A0A8T5Q7F0-F1
#
_cell.length_a   1.000
_cell.length_b   1.000
_cell.length_c   1.000
_cell.angle_alpha   90.00
_cell.angle_beta   90.00
_cell.angle_gamma   90.00
#
_symmetry.space_group_name_H-M   'P 1'
#
loop_
_entity.id
_entity.type
_entity.pdbx_description
1 polymer ?
#
loop_
_entity_poly.entity_id
_entity_poly.type
_entity_poly.pdbx_seq_one_letter_code
_entity_poly.pdbx_strand_id
1 'polypeptide(L)'
;MKKIIYFFIFVFCISFAYAQPAIPTVQIYGNIDAPDGSSIVFERDGIEAGSGTVQNGKYGYDPVIFLDAEAGDSVDVFVDDVFVSTITLQEEGNVNIDLTMPAAPPEEEEEIIPRRGGGMVIPTINYTVSFSELPQSFNVRSGYKIFLTFDGVEHTIRVARLSYQIIELLINSTPLTLNLNVNDTGEVDLNDDGTNDISILYEGVQANYGVIIISQLAPPASPVITPPIVPEPLPSETAPLPSPEPEVGALAPVGFPWTGILITIIIIGILGGIGFVFYEIKRSHGSLQQEKTQRGLDQQSFMRLQSYVKQTLEQGYTKEQIRQTLLNEGWPSNLINKVIR
;
A
#
# COMPACT_ATOMS: atom_id res chain seq x y z
N MET A 1 -24.88 47.36 15.67
CA MET A 1 -24.59 46.40 14.58
C MET A 1 -23.30 45.59 14.80
N LYS A 2 -22.11 46.20 14.96
CA LYS A 2 -20.84 45.46 15.14
C LYS A 2 -20.84 44.43 16.30
N LYS A 3 -21.47 44.75 17.44
CA LYS A 3 -21.56 43.82 18.60
C LYS A 3 -22.41 42.57 18.35
N ILE A 4 -23.40 42.64 17.45
CA ILE A 4 -24.25 41.49 17.10
C ILE A 4 -23.49 40.53 16.18
N ILE A 5 -22.66 41.06 15.27
CA ILE A 5 -21.82 40.26 14.35
C ILE A 5 -20.80 39.43 15.14
N TYR A 6 -20.12 40.02 16.15
CA TYR A 6 -19.18 39.28 16.98
C TYR A 6 -19.84 38.17 17.81
N PHE A 7 -21.08 38.37 18.25
CA PHE A 7 -21.83 37.35 18.99
C PHE A 7 -22.16 36.15 18.09
N PHE A 8 -22.60 36.38 16.85
CA PHE A 8 -22.86 35.28 15.90
C PHE A 8 -21.59 34.56 15.48
N ILE A 9 -20.47 35.27 15.26
CA ILE A 9 -19.18 34.63 14.97
C ILE A 9 -18.72 33.78 16.17
N PHE A 10 -18.87 34.27 17.39
CA PHE A 10 -18.49 33.54 18.60
C PHE A 10 -19.35 32.29 18.82
N VAL A 11 -20.68 32.38 18.64
CA VAL A 11 -21.58 31.23 18.73
C VAL A 11 -21.28 30.20 17.64
N PHE A 12 -21.00 30.64 16.41
CA PHE A 12 -20.65 29.76 15.30
C PHE A 12 -19.29 29.05 15.49
N CYS A 13 -18.29 29.74 16.05
CA CYS A 13 -17.01 29.13 16.41
C CYS A 13 -17.12 28.14 17.58
N ILE A 14 -18.02 28.37 18.54
CA ILE A 14 -18.28 27.40 19.62
C ILE A 14 -18.96 26.14 19.05
N SER A 15 -19.83 26.27 18.06
CA SER A 15 -20.49 25.11 17.43
C SER A 15 -19.54 24.21 16.63
N PHE A 16 -18.43 24.74 16.09
CA PHE A 16 -17.39 23.92 15.43
C PHE A 16 -16.40 23.27 16.42
N ALA A 17 -16.42 23.66 17.70
CA ALA A 17 -15.56 23.09 18.73
C ALA A 17 -16.18 21.85 19.43
N TYR A 18 -17.41 21.47 19.09
CA TYR A 18 -18.06 20.28 19.64
C TYR A 18 -18.19 19.20 18.57
N ALA A 19 -17.71 18.01 18.91
CA ALA A 19 -17.71 16.77 18.13
C ALA A 19 -16.61 16.67 17.07
N GLN A 20 -15.35 16.69 17.50
CA GLN A 20 -14.47 15.65 16.96
C GLN A 20 -15.09 14.34 17.47
N PRO A 21 -15.57 13.43 16.61
CA PRO A 21 -16.02 12.13 17.08
C PRO A 21 -14.84 11.55 17.85
N ALA A 22 -15.10 11.12 19.10
CA ALA A 22 -14.13 10.33 19.82
C ALA A 22 -13.90 9.10 18.94
N ILE A 23 -12.75 9.04 18.27
CA ILE A 23 -12.38 7.88 17.48
C ILE A 23 -12.33 6.74 18.50
N PRO A 24 -13.17 5.71 18.39
CA PRO A 24 -13.14 4.60 19.33
C PRO A 24 -11.76 3.95 19.21
N THR A 25 -10.91 4.16 20.21
CA THR A 25 -9.60 3.52 20.26
C THR A 25 -9.76 2.19 20.98
N VAL A 26 -9.53 1.10 20.28
CA VAL A 26 -9.50 -0.24 20.88
C VAL A 26 -8.12 -0.45 21.49
N GLN A 27 -8.03 -0.63 22.80
CA GLN A 27 -6.79 -1.03 23.44
C GLN A 27 -6.59 -2.52 23.23
N ILE A 28 -5.46 -2.93 22.65
CA ILE A 28 -5.10 -4.34 22.48
C ILE A 28 -3.91 -4.69 23.35
N TYR A 29 -4.00 -5.85 23.99
CA TYR A 29 -2.93 -6.42 24.81
C TYR A 29 -3.06 -7.94 24.85
N GLY A 30 -2.02 -8.64 25.30
CA GLY A 30 -2.08 -10.08 25.45
C GLY A 30 -0.71 -10.73 25.68
N ASN A 31 -0.68 -12.07 25.66
CA ASN A 31 0.55 -12.83 25.72
C ASN A 31 0.99 -13.25 24.30
N ILE A 32 2.30 -13.42 24.13
CA ILE A 32 2.88 -13.96 22.90
C ILE A 32 4.15 -14.75 23.19
N ASP A 33 4.32 -15.87 22.48
CA ASP A 33 5.56 -16.67 22.50
C ASP A 33 6.60 -16.09 21.52
N ALA A 34 7.04 -14.86 21.78
CA ALA A 34 8.08 -14.17 21.01
C ALA A 34 9.17 -13.63 21.95
N PRO A 35 10.42 -13.50 21.48
CA PRO A 35 11.50 -12.92 22.27
C PRO A 35 11.19 -11.51 22.78
N ASP A 36 11.74 -11.16 23.94
CA ASP A 36 11.68 -9.79 24.45
C ASP A 36 12.37 -8.82 23.49
N GLY A 37 11.70 -7.71 23.21
CA GLY A 37 12.13 -6.70 22.24
C GLY A 37 11.59 -6.91 20.82
N SER A 38 10.93 -8.03 20.53
CA SER A 38 10.26 -8.23 19.23
C SER A 38 9.24 -7.12 18.96
N SER A 39 9.26 -6.60 17.73
CA SER A 39 8.34 -5.57 17.26
C SER A 39 7.01 -6.23 16.92
N ILE A 40 5.90 -5.72 17.47
CA ILE A 40 4.54 -6.14 17.08
C ILE A 40 3.85 -5.00 16.34
N VAL A 41 3.28 -5.30 15.18
CA VAL A 41 2.61 -4.33 14.31
C VAL A 41 1.23 -4.86 13.98
N PHE A 42 0.23 -4.01 14.14
CA PHE A 42 -1.15 -4.25 13.78
C PHE A 42 -1.47 -3.45 12.53
N GLU A 43 -1.86 -4.11 11.45
CA GLU A 43 -2.23 -3.46 10.21
C GLU A 43 -3.72 -3.64 9.92
N ARG A 44 -4.40 -2.54 9.58
CA ARG A 44 -5.76 -2.58 9.02
C ARG A 44 -5.66 -2.10 7.58
N ASP A 45 -6.09 -2.95 6.65
CA ASP A 45 -5.98 -2.69 5.21
C ASP A 45 -4.54 -2.29 4.78
N GLY A 46 -3.54 -2.83 5.48
CA GLY A 46 -2.11 -2.61 5.20
C GLY A 46 -1.52 -1.32 5.68
N ILE A 47 -2.30 -0.58 6.44
CA ILE A 47 -1.86 0.62 7.11
C ILE A 47 -1.67 0.25 8.57
N GLU A 48 -0.50 0.57 9.12
CA GLU A 48 -0.23 0.42 10.54
C GLU A 48 -1.30 1.16 11.35
N ALA A 49 -2.14 0.38 12.03
CA ALA A 49 -3.19 0.84 12.93
C ALA A 49 -2.67 1.01 14.37
N GLY A 50 -1.58 0.31 14.70
CA GLY A 50 -0.85 0.46 15.96
C GLY A 50 0.36 -0.47 16.04
N SER A 51 1.30 -0.16 16.92
CA SER A 51 2.51 -0.96 17.11
C SER A 51 3.00 -0.90 18.55
N GLY A 52 3.83 -1.88 18.93
CA GLY A 52 4.47 -1.93 20.23
C GLY A 52 5.61 -2.94 20.26
N THR A 53 6.04 -3.31 21.45
CA THR A 53 7.13 -4.27 21.67
C THR A 53 6.73 -5.35 22.65
N VAL A 54 7.27 -6.55 22.46
CA VAL A 54 7.09 -7.68 23.38
C VAL A 54 8.02 -7.51 24.59
N GLN A 55 7.49 -7.73 25.80
CA GLN A 55 8.24 -7.72 27.04
C GLN A 55 7.72 -8.78 28.01
N ASN A 56 8.60 -9.68 28.46
CA ASN A 56 8.29 -10.88 29.23
C ASN A 56 7.16 -11.72 28.61
N GLY A 57 7.20 -11.93 27.29
CA GLY A 57 6.17 -12.67 26.54
C GLY A 57 4.79 -12.00 26.54
N LYS A 58 4.73 -10.67 26.71
CA LYS A 58 3.50 -9.87 26.72
C LYS A 58 3.64 -8.64 25.84
N TYR A 59 2.52 -8.12 25.37
CA TYR A 59 2.48 -6.88 24.58
C TYR A 59 1.24 -6.04 24.95
N GLY A 60 1.27 -4.74 24.61
CA GLY A 60 0.12 -3.84 24.81
C GLY A 60 -0.15 -3.39 26.25
N TYR A 61 0.71 -3.79 27.20
CA TYR A 61 0.67 -3.33 28.59
C TYR A 61 1.57 -2.11 28.83
N ASP A 62 2.76 -2.10 28.23
CA ASP A 62 3.74 -1.01 28.31
C ASP A 62 4.70 -1.05 27.09
N PRO A 63 4.57 -0.14 26.10
CA PRO A 63 3.52 0.87 26.00
C PRO A 63 2.15 0.24 25.70
N VAL A 64 1.09 0.97 26.06
CA VAL A 64 -0.27 0.62 25.68
C VAL A 64 -0.45 0.79 24.18
N ILE A 65 -1.01 -0.23 23.51
CA ILE A 65 -1.29 -0.20 22.07
C ILE A 65 -2.77 0.14 21.89
N PHE A 66 -3.04 1.22 21.17
CA PHE A 66 -4.38 1.60 20.73
C PHE A 66 -4.46 1.41 19.23
N LEU A 67 -5.52 0.74 18.77
CA LEU A 67 -5.84 0.67 17.36
C LEU A 67 -6.89 1.69 16.99
N ASP A 68 -6.67 2.37 15.88
CA ASP A 68 -7.69 3.12 15.15
C ASP A 68 -8.53 2.13 14.33
N ALA A 69 -9.44 1.41 15.00
CA ALA A 69 -10.28 0.36 14.41
C ALA A 69 -11.62 0.23 15.14
N GLU A 70 -12.66 -0.19 14.42
CA GLU A 70 -14.02 -0.37 14.96
C GLU A 70 -14.35 -1.85 15.23
N ALA A 71 -15.37 -2.11 16.04
CA ALA A 71 -15.88 -3.46 16.21
C ALA A 71 -16.38 -4.02 14.86
N GLY A 72 -15.90 -5.19 14.48
CA GLY A 72 -16.12 -5.84 13.19
C GLY A 72 -14.91 -5.75 12.24
N ASP A 73 -13.98 -4.82 12.47
CA ASP A 73 -12.78 -4.68 11.64
C ASP A 73 -11.89 -5.93 11.77
N SER A 74 -11.24 -6.28 10.66
CA SER A 74 -10.18 -7.28 10.63
C SER A 74 -8.82 -6.59 10.63
N VAL A 75 -7.93 -7.03 11.53
CA VAL A 75 -6.60 -6.47 11.69
C VAL A 75 -5.59 -7.61 11.57
N ASP A 76 -4.60 -7.43 10.72
CA ASP A 76 -3.48 -8.36 10.56
C ASP A 76 -2.40 -8.04 11.59
N VAL A 77 -1.83 -9.08 12.17
CA VAL A 77 -0.82 -8.96 13.22
C VAL A 77 0.50 -9.51 12.72
N PHE A 78 1.53 -8.68 12.80
CA PHE A 78 2.89 -9.01 12.41
C PHE A 78 3.82 -8.92 13.62
N VAL A 79 4.78 -9.83 13.69
CA VAL A 79 5.83 -9.83 14.72
C VAL A 79 7.17 -9.97 14.04
N ASP A 80 8.03 -8.97 14.19
CA ASP A 80 9.30 -8.86 13.47
C ASP A 80 9.13 -9.08 11.95
N ASP A 81 8.14 -8.39 11.35
CA ASP A 81 7.72 -8.51 9.94
C ASP A 81 7.14 -9.88 9.53
N VAL A 82 6.99 -10.83 10.46
CA VAL A 82 6.35 -12.14 10.21
C VAL A 82 4.85 -12.06 10.47
N PHE A 83 4.03 -12.39 9.48
CA PHE A 83 2.58 -12.50 9.67
C PHE A 83 2.25 -13.61 10.67
N VAL A 84 1.53 -13.26 11.73
CA VAL A 84 1.15 -14.17 12.80
C VAL A 84 -0.31 -14.59 12.67
N SER A 85 -1.23 -13.63 12.56
CA SER A 85 -2.67 -13.91 12.53
C SER A 85 -3.49 -12.74 11.98
N THR A 86 -4.73 -13.01 11.58
CA THR A 86 -5.76 -11.98 11.39
C THR A 86 -6.75 -12.07 12.55
N ILE A 87 -7.00 -10.96 13.23
CA ILE A 87 -7.95 -10.84 14.33
C ILE A 87 -9.18 -10.04 13.87
N THR A 88 -10.38 -10.48 14.26
CA THR A 88 -11.60 -9.68 14.07
C THR A 88 -11.99 -9.07 15.41
N LEU A 89 -12.07 -7.74 15.48
CA LEU A 89 -12.41 -7.02 16.71
C LEU A 89 -13.89 -7.24 17.02
N GLN A 90 -14.23 -7.74 18.21
CA GLN A 90 -15.63 -8.05 18.54
C GLN A 90 -16.36 -6.91 19.24
N GLU A 91 -15.66 -6.10 20.03
CA GLU A 91 -16.24 -5.03 20.86
C GLU A 91 -15.25 -3.86 20.98
N GLU A 92 -15.76 -2.66 21.25
CA GLU A 92 -14.95 -1.49 21.59
C GLU A 92 -14.33 -1.64 22.99
N GLY A 93 -13.17 -1.01 23.21
CA GLY A 93 -12.52 -0.98 24.53
C GLY A 93 -11.28 -1.86 24.62
N ASN A 94 -11.18 -2.65 25.69
CA ASN A 94 -9.96 -3.38 26.06
C ASN A 94 -10.04 -4.84 25.60
N VAL A 95 -9.30 -5.20 24.56
CA VAL A 95 -9.33 -6.54 23.95
C VAL A 95 -8.05 -7.30 24.31
N ASN A 96 -8.21 -8.45 24.99
CA ASN A 96 -7.12 -9.37 25.28
C ASN A 96 -7.01 -10.42 24.17
N ILE A 97 -5.85 -10.49 23.51
CA ILE A 97 -5.57 -11.39 22.40
C ILE A 97 -4.27 -12.13 22.68
N ASP A 98 -4.37 -13.43 22.92
CA ASP A 98 -3.16 -14.25 23.02
C ASP A 98 -2.72 -14.70 21.63
N LEU A 99 -1.49 -14.35 21.28
CA LEU A 99 -0.87 -14.69 20.00
C LEU A 99 0.07 -15.87 20.18
N THR A 100 0.15 -16.71 19.16
CA THR A 100 1.12 -17.79 19.10
C THR A 100 1.92 -17.59 17.83
N MET A 101 3.24 -17.45 17.95
CA MET A 101 4.09 -17.35 16.78
C MET A 101 3.87 -18.58 15.90
N PRO A 102 3.74 -18.43 14.57
CA PRO A 102 3.76 -19.59 13.70
C PRO A 102 5.07 -20.33 13.97
N ALA A 103 5.01 -21.65 14.07
CA ALA A 103 6.23 -22.45 14.19
C ALA A 103 7.17 -22.00 13.07
N ALA A 104 8.40 -21.62 13.43
CA ALA A 104 9.40 -21.25 12.44
C ALA A 104 9.36 -22.33 11.34
N PRO A 105 9.24 -21.95 10.05
CA PRO A 105 9.34 -22.93 8.99
C PRO A 105 10.60 -23.73 9.30
N PRO A 106 10.54 -25.08 9.27
CA PRO A 106 11.71 -25.88 9.56
C PRO A 106 12.85 -25.25 8.77
N GLU A 107 13.91 -24.82 9.46
CA GLU A 107 15.12 -24.42 8.77
C GLU A 107 15.34 -25.54 7.76
N GLU A 108 15.32 -25.23 6.46
CA GLU A 108 15.67 -26.19 5.43
C GLU A 108 17.16 -26.49 5.67
N GLU A 109 17.43 -27.32 6.70
CA GLU A 109 18.62 -28.14 6.77
C GLU A 109 18.61 -28.84 5.43
N GLU A 110 19.54 -28.47 4.55
CA GLU A 110 19.75 -29.15 3.27
C GLU A 110 19.70 -30.65 3.54
N GLU A 111 18.57 -31.27 3.21
CA GLU A 111 18.30 -32.63 3.66
C GLU A 111 19.18 -33.57 2.83
N ILE A 112 20.31 -33.97 3.43
CA ILE A 112 20.76 -35.34 3.33
C ILE A 112 19.83 -36.15 4.26
N ILE A 113 18.76 -36.68 3.67
CA ILE A 113 17.71 -37.55 4.23
C ILE A 113 18.29 -38.65 5.16
N PRO A 114 17.52 -39.27 6.09
CA PRO A 114 16.24 -38.92 6.76
C PRO A 114 16.27 -39.10 8.30
N ARG A 115 15.25 -38.58 9.03
CA ARG A 115 14.25 -39.37 9.82
C ARG A 115 13.49 -38.58 10.91
N ARG A 116 12.17 -38.49 10.71
CA ARG A 116 11.09 -39.00 11.59
C ARG A 116 10.96 -38.39 13.01
N GLY A 117 10.24 -37.28 13.13
CA GLY A 117 9.65 -36.80 14.39
C GLY A 117 8.57 -35.75 14.10
N GLY A 118 7.32 -36.00 14.49
CA GLY A 118 6.15 -35.24 14.07
C GLY A 118 6.12 -33.80 14.61
N GLY A 119 6.45 -32.84 13.75
CA GLY A 119 6.08 -31.43 13.89
C GLY A 119 4.87 -31.14 13.01
N MET A 120 3.94 -30.32 13.50
CA MET A 120 2.77 -29.88 12.74
C MET A 120 3.23 -29.06 11.53
N VAL A 121 3.16 -29.68 10.36
CA VAL A 121 3.52 -29.06 9.08
C VAL A 121 2.47 -27.99 8.78
N ILE A 122 2.86 -26.71 8.80
CA ILE A 122 2.03 -25.66 8.19
C ILE A 122 1.91 -26.05 6.73
N PRO A 123 0.69 -26.30 6.21
CA PRO A 123 0.53 -26.75 4.84
C PRO A 123 1.07 -25.64 3.93
N THR A 124 2.25 -25.88 3.36
CA THR A 124 2.74 -25.06 2.26
C THR A 124 1.82 -25.37 1.10
N ILE A 125 1.00 -24.41 0.71
CA ILE A 125 0.18 -24.56 -0.48
C ILE A 125 1.12 -24.41 -1.66
N ASN A 126 1.29 -25.52 -2.37
CA ASN A 126 2.10 -25.59 -3.58
C ASN A 126 1.15 -25.49 -4.77
N TYR A 127 1.38 -24.51 -5.63
CA TYR A 127 0.75 -24.45 -6.94
C TYR A 127 1.68 -25.11 -7.93
N THR A 128 1.20 -26.10 -8.68
CA THR A 128 1.93 -26.67 -9.82
C THR A 128 1.21 -26.26 -11.09
N VAL A 129 1.91 -25.57 -11.97
CA VAL A 129 1.32 -24.96 -13.16
C VAL A 129 2.19 -25.26 -14.37
N SER A 130 1.56 -25.71 -15.44
CA SER A 130 2.24 -25.86 -16.73
C SER A 130 2.35 -24.48 -17.40
N PHE A 131 3.49 -24.18 -18.01
CA PHE A 131 3.69 -22.90 -18.72
C PHE A 131 2.62 -22.63 -19.79
N SER A 132 2.09 -23.70 -20.41
CA SER A 132 1.01 -23.65 -21.40
C SER A 132 -0.35 -23.18 -20.85
N GLU A 133 -0.51 -23.14 -19.53
CA GLU A 133 -1.76 -22.73 -18.86
C GLU A 133 -1.76 -21.24 -18.49
N LEU A 134 -0.68 -20.51 -18.80
CA LEU A 134 -0.58 -19.07 -18.56
C LEU A 134 -1.40 -18.26 -19.61
N PRO A 135 -1.97 -17.10 -19.23
CA PRO A 135 -1.85 -16.43 -17.94
C PRO A 135 -2.73 -17.02 -16.83
N GLN A 136 -2.23 -17.02 -15.59
CA GLN A 136 -2.96 -17.49 -14.42
C GLN A 136 -2.81 -16.55 -13.23
N SER A 137 -3.89 -16.41 -12.46
CA SER A 137 -3.95 -15.65 -11.21
C SER A 137 -3.76 -16.55 -10.00
N PHE A 138 -2.95 -16.11 -9.03
CA PHE A 138 -2.65 -16.81 -7.80
C PHE A 138 -2.94 -15.93 -6.58
N ASN A 139 -3.68 -16.49 -5.62
CA ASN A 139 -3.87 -15.92 -4.30
C ASN A 139 -2.77 -16.43 -3.38
N VAL A 140 -1.85 -15.56 -3.00
CA VAL A 140 -0.62 -15.90 -2.28
C VAL A 140 -0.55 -15.27 -0.90
N ARG A 141 0.26 -15.86 -0.01
CA ARG A 141 0.69 -15.28 1.26
C ARG A 141 2.21 -15.41 1.40
N SER A 142 2.79 -14.67 2.34
CA SER A 142 4.18 -14.86 2.74
C SER A 142 4.47 -16.35 3.02
N GLY A 143 5.54 -16.86 2.45
CA GLY A 143 5.95 -18.26 2.54
C GLY A 143 5.40 -19.19 1.45
N TYR A 144 4.42 -18.76 0.65
CA TYR A 144 3.85 -19.61 -0.41
C TYR A 144 4.87 -19.90 -1.51
N LYS A 145 4.78 -21.09 -2.12
CA LYS A 145 5.62 -21.55 -3.22
C LYS A 145 4.77 -21.87 -4.45
N ILE A 146 5.19 -21.36 -5.61
CA ILE A 146 4.60 -21.66 -6.92
C ILE A 146 5.67 -22.37 -7.73
N PHE A 147 5.33 -23.57 -8.20
CA PHE A 147 6.16 -24.41 -9.05
C PHE A 147 5.69 -24.25 -10.49
N LEU A 148 6.60 -23.80 -11.34
CA LEU A 148 6.40 -23.62 -12.77
C LEU A 148 7.28 -24.61 -13.53
N THR A 149 6.75 -25.29 -14.53
CA THR A 149 7.56 -26.13 -15.42
C THR A 149 7.74 -25.42 -16.76
N PHE A 150 8.96 -25.01 -17.09
CA PHE A 150 9.33 -24.36 -18.36
C PHE A 150 10.39 -25.21 -19.06
N ASP A 151 10.18 -25.56 -20.33
CA ASP A 151 11.06 -26.45 -21.12
C ASP A 151 11.46 -27.76 -20.41
N GLY A 152 10.57 -28.29 -19.57
CA GLY A 152 10.80 -29.51 -18.81
C GLY A 152 11.67 -29.35 -17.57
N VAL A 153 12.10 -28.11 -17.25
CA VAL A 153 12.80 -27.74 -16.02
C VAL A 153 11.80 -27.14 -15.03
N GLU A 154 11.89 -27.54 -13.77
CA GLU A 154 11.06 -27.00 -12.69
C GLU A 154 11.71 -25.74 -12.11
N HIS A 155 10.90 -24.71 -11.92
CA HIS A 155 11.24 -23.40 -11.41
C HIS A 155 10.37 -23.12 -10.20
N THR A 156 10.92 -22.48 -9.17
CA THR A 156 10.18 -22.15 -7.94
C THR A 156 10.16 -20.65 -7.72
N ILE A 157 8.96 -20.08 -7.56
CA ILE A 157 8.72 -18.72 -7.08
C ILE A 157 8.22 -18.81 -5.64
N ARG A 158 8.93 -18.16 -4.71
CA ARG A 158 8.55 -18.06 -3.30
C ARG A 158 8.15 -16.63 -2.98
N VAL A 159 7.04 -16.45 -2.28
CA VAL A 159 6.67 -15.15 -1.72
C VAL A 159 7.46 -14.96 -0.42
N ALA A 160 8.49 -14.12 -0.45
CA ALA A 160 9.29 -13.83 0.74
C ALA A 160 8.55 -12.89 1.68
N ARG A 161 8.02 -11.80 1.12
CA ARG A 161 7.28 -10.78 1.84
C ARG A 161 6.05 -10.36 1.04
N LEU A 162 4.94 -10.18 1.74
CA LEU A 162 3.71 -9.65 1.17
C LEU A 162 3.20 -8.54 2.09
N SER A 163 2.92 -7.39 1.49
CA SER A 163 2.24 -6.25 2.10
C SER A 163 1.20 -5.71 1.11
N TYR A 164 0.35 -4.79 1.53
CA TYR A 164 -0.69 -4.25 0.66
C TYR A 164 -0.17 -3.43 -0.51
N GLN A 165 1.04 -2.87 -0.39
CA GLN A 165 1.65 -2.05 -1.44
C GLN A 165 2.76 -2.76 -2.20
N ILE A 166 3.45 -3.71 -1.56
CA ILE A 166 4.67 -4.33 -2.09
C ILE A 166 4.60 -5.84 -1.91
N ILE A 167 5.05 -6.57 -2.92
CA ILE A 167 5.39 -7.99 -2.83
C ILE A 167 6.87 -8.20 -3.16
N GLU A 168 7.53 -9.05 -2.38
CA GLU A 168 8.89 -9.53 -2.61
C GLU A 168 8.85 -11.01 -2.98
N LEU A 169 9.29 -11.32 -4.20
CA LEU A 169 9.33 -12.66 -4.76
C LEU A 169 10.79 -13.13 -4.89
N LEU A 170 11.05 -14.37 -4.47
CA LEU A 170 12.34 -15.06 -4.67
C LEU A 170 12.16 -16.15 -5.71
N ILE A 171 12.93 -16.09 -6.79
CA ILE A 171 12.85 -17.02 -7.91
C ILE A 171 14.13 -17.86 -7.90
N ASN A 172 14.00 -19.15 -7.62
CA ASN A 172 15.16 -20.03 -7.34
C ASN A 172 15.79 -20.67 -8.58
N SER A 173 15.27 -20.39 -9.77
CA SER A 173 15.81 -20.85 -11.05
C SER A 173 17.17 -20.21 -11.37
N THR A 174 17.14 -18.88 -11.30
CA THR A 174 18.22 -17.92 -11.46
C THR A 174 18.04 -17.02 -10.26
N PRO A 175 18.74 -17.23 -9.12
CA PRO A 175 18.44 -16.57 -7.86
C PRO A 175 18.22 -15.06 -8.03
N LEU A 176 16.95 -14.68 -8.07
CA LEU A 176 16.50 -13.34 -8.40
C LEU A 176 15.46 -12.92 -7.37
N THR A 177 15.64 -11.72 -6.86
CA THR A 177 14.69 -11.06 -5.97
C THR A 177 13.93 -10.02 -6.78
N LEU A 178 12.62 -10.21 -6.91
CA LEU A 178 11.74 -9.29 -7.61
C LEU A 178 10.86 -8.56 -6.60
N ASN A 179 11.01 -7.24 -6.54
CA ASN A 179 10.20 -6.36 -5.69
C ASN A 179 9.20 -5.61 -6.58
N LEU A 180 7.91 -5.85 -6.41
CA LEU A 180 6.84 -5.22 -7.20
C LEU A 180 5.95 -4.40 -6.28
N ASN A 181 5.62 -3.16 -6.67
CA ASN A 181 4.51 -2.45 -6.04
C ASN A 181 3.16 -2.90 -6.63
N VAL A 182 2.06 -2.46 -6.04
CA VAL A 182 0.72 -2.67 -6.59
C VAL A 182 0.61 -2.10 -8.00
N ASN A 183 0.10 -2.93 -8.91
CA ASN A 183 0.01 -2.75 -10.36
C ASN A 183 1.35 -2.68 -11.09
N ASP A 184 2.49 -2.95 -10.43
CA ASP A 184 3.76 -3.11 -11.12
C ASP A 184 3.87 -4.49 -11.77
N THR A 185 4.57 -4.50 -12.90
CA THR A 185 4.90 -5.70 -13.65
C THR A 185 6.41 -5.90 -13.66
N GLY A 186 6.86 -7.11 -13.32
CA GLY A 186 8.24 -7.54 -13.47
C GLY A 186 8.38 -8.62 -14.53
N GLU A 187 9.44 -8.56 -15.32
CA GLU A 187 9.77 -9.59 -16.30
C GLU A 187 10.94 -10.42 -15.79
N VAL A 188 10.91 -11.73 -16.06
CA VAL A 188 11.89 -12.68 -15.53
C VAL A 188 12.33 -13.64 -16.63
N ASP A 189 13.65 -13.73 -16.80
CA ASP A 189 14.35 -14.77 -17.55
C ASP A 189 14.58 -15.97 -16.62
N LEU A 190 13.89 -17.08 -16.90
CA LEU A 190 13.92 -18.29 -16.07
C LEU A 190 15.09 -19.21 -16.43
N ASN A 191 15.63 -19.11 -17.65
CA ASN A 191 16.62 -20.03 -18.20
C ASN A 191 18.01 -19.39 -18.45
N ASP A 192 18.16 -18.09 -18.16
CA ASP A 192 19.37 -17.27 -18.36
C ASP A 192 19.82 -17.21 -19.84
N ASP A 193 18.87 -17.25 -20.78
CA ASP A 193 19.16 -17.14 -22.23
C ASP A 193 19.26 -15.69 -22.73
N GLY A 194 18.98 -14.72 -21.85
CA GLY A 194 18.99 -13.29 -22.14
C GLY A 194 17.63 -12.76 -22.63
N THR A 195 16.60 -13.60 -22.67
CA THR A 195 15.23 -13.24 -23.03
C THR A 195 14.30 -13.49 -21.85
N ASN A 196 13.43 -12.52 -21.54
CA ASN A 196 12.46 -12.71 -20.48
C ASN A 196 11.38 -13.71 -20.91
N ASP A 197 11.12 -14.71 -20.07
CA ASP A 197 10.17 -15.80 -20.34
C ASP A 197 8.78 -15.52 -19.78
N ILE A 198 8.72 -14.88 -18.60
CA ILE A 198 7.47 -14.57 -17.91
C ILE A 198 7.37 -13.12 -17.50
N SER A 199 6.13 -12.68 -17.35
CA SER A 199 5.73 -11.41 -16.77
C SER A 199 4.88 -11.66 -15.54
N ILE A 200 5.24 -11.06 -14.41
CA ILE A 200 4.55 -11.16 -13.13
C ILE A 200 3.97 -9.79 -12.79
N LEU A 201 2.65 -9.68 -12.75
CA LEU A 201 1.92 -8.51 -12.29
C LEU A 201 1.47 -8.72 -10.86
N TYR A 202 1.70 -7.74 -9.98
CA TYR A 202 1.13 -7.73 -8.63
C TYR A 202 -0.11 -6.83 -8.58
N GLU A 203 -1.31 -7.38 -8.45
CA GLU A 203 -2.55 -6.58 -8.41
C GLU A 203 -2.83 -5.97 -7.03
N GLY A 204 -2.16 -6.44 -5.98
CA GLY A 204 -2.36 -6.02 -4.59
C GLY A 204 -2.97 -7.10 -3.70
N VAL A 205 -3.47 -6.72 -2.52
CA VAL A 205 -4.09 -7.65 -1.56
C VAL A 205 -5.61 -7.63 -1.70
N GLN A 206 -6.23 -8.80 -1.82
CA GLN A 206 -7.68 -9.02 -1.81
C GLN A 206 -8.02 -10.11 -0.79
N ALA A 207 -8.93 -9.82 0.15
CA ALA A 207 -9.40 -10.79 1.16
C ALA A 207 -8.25 -11.53 1.90
N ASN A 208 -7.19 -10.80 2.28
CA ASN A 208 -6.01 -11.29 2.99
C ASN A 208 -5.09 -12.22 2.18
N TYR A 209 -5.13 -12.10 0.84
CA TYR A 209 -4.19 -12.73 -0.07
C TYR A 209 -3.63 -11.70 -1.03
N GLY A 210 -2.34 -11.78 -1.33
CA GLY A 210 -1.77 -11.09 -2.47
C GLY A 210 -2.29 -11.74 -3.74
N VAL A 211 -2.65 -10.95 -4.74
CA VAL A 211 -3.05 -11.45 -6.06
C VAL A 211 -1.91 -11.15 -7.01
N ILE A 212 -1.28 -12.21 -7.53
CA ILE A 212 -0.31 -12.09 -8.62
C ILE A 212 -0.86 -12.75 -9.88
N ILE A 213 -0.55 -12.17 -11.03
CA ILE A 213 -0.85 -12.76 -12.34
C ILE A 213 0.47 -13.06 -13.01
N ILE A 214 0.67 -14.33 -13.36
CA ILE A 214 1.83 -14.78 -14.12
C ILE A 214 1.37 -14.98 -15.56
N SER A 215 2.07 -14.38 -16.51
CA SER A 215 1.82 -14.47 -17.94
C SER A 215 3.09 -14.96 -18.66
N GLN A 216 2.93 -15.79 -19.68
CA GLN A 216 4.02 -16.13 -20.59
C GLN A 216 4.29 -14.92 -21.50
N LEU A 217 5.57 -14.52 -21.60
CA LEU A 217 6.02 -13.63 -22.66
C LEU A 217 6.21 -14.49 -23.92
N ALA A 218 5.68 -14.02 -25.05
CA ALA A 218 5.80 -14.77 -26.29
C ALA A 218 7.28 -14.99 -26.62
N PRO A 219 7.70 -16.22 -26.99
CA PRO A 219 9.05 -16.45 -27.45
C PRO A 219 9.34 -15.48 -28.61
N PRO A 220 10.56 -14.94 -28.71
CA PRO A 220 10.89 -13.97 -29.74
C PRO A 220 10.45 -14.56 -31.07
N ALA A 221 9.50 -13.89 -31.74
CA ALA A 221 8.86 -14.42 -32.93
C ALA A 221 9.95 -14.94 -33.85
N SER A 222 9.97 -16.25 -34.11
CA SER A 222 10.92 -16.88 -35.03
C SER A 222 11.07 -15.94 -36.22
N PRO A 223 12.30 -15.54 -36.60
CA PRO A 223 12.53 -14.45 -37.54
C PRO A 223 11.59 -14.68 -38.71
N VAL A 224 10.62 -13.77 -38.87
CA VAL A 224 9.60 -13.90 -39.88
C VAL A 224 10.35 -13.96 -41.19
N ILE A 225 10.49 -15.17 -41.75
CA ILE A 225 11.04 -15.37 -43.07
C ILE A 225 10.03 -14.67 -43.94
N THR A 226 10.31 -13.42 -44.30
CA THR A 226 9.38 -12.56 -45.01
C THR A 226 9.05 -13.29 -46.30
N PRO A 227 7.84 -13.86 -46.46
CA PRO A 227 7.49 -14.45 -47.72
C PRO A 227 7.53 -13.33 -48.77
N PRO A 228 7.96 -13.62 -50.01
CA PRO A 228 8.06 -12.60 -51.05
C PRO A 228 6.74 -11.84 -51.16
N ILE A 229 6.83 -10.51 -51.01
CA ILE A 229 5.73 -9.55 -51.09
C ILE A 229 4.87 -9.87 -52.32
N VAL A 230 3.67 -10.40 -52.08
CA VAL A 230 2.60 -10.43 -53.08
C VAL A 230 1.83 -9.11 -52.92
N PRO A 231 1.76 -8.24 -53.93
CA PRO A 231 1.08 -6.95 -53.81
C PRO A 231 -0.41 -7.13 -53.51
N GLU A 232 -0.84 -6.55 -52.40
CA GLU A 232 -2.22 -6.55 -51.91
C GLU A 232 -3.08 -5.53 -52.68
N PRO A 233 -4.30 -5.87 -53.12
CA PRO A 233 -5.21 -4.94 -53.78
C PRO A 233 -5.88 -3.97 -52.80
N LEU A 234 -6.00 -2.70 -53.21
CA LEU A 234 -6.62 -1.60 -52.45
C LEU A 234 -8.03 -1.92 -51.92
N PRO A 235 -8.37 -1.56 -50.67
CA PRO A 235 -9.75 -1.58 -50.19
C PRO A 235 -10.55 -0.37 -50.67
N SER A 236 -11.81 -0.66 -51.01
CA SER A 236 -12.83 0.25 -51.50
C SER A 236 -13.53 0.99 -50.35
N GLU A 237 -13.64 2.30 -50.53
CA GLU A 237 -14.34 3.29 -49.70
C GLU A 237 -15.84 2.95 -49.54
N THR A 238 -16.34 2.87 -48.30
CA THR A 238 -17.78 2.75 -48.00
C THR A 238 -18.21 3.88 -47.06
N ALA A 239 -19.29 4.55 -47.46
CA ALA A 239 -19.81 5.84 -47.02
C ALA A 239 -20.40 5.89 -45.58
N PRO A 240 -20.59 7.09 -45.00
CA PRO A 240 -21.21 7.29 -43.69
C PRO A 240 -22.75 7.34 -43.74
N LEU A 241 -23.40 6.85 -42.67
CA LEU A 241 -24.85 7.01 -42.42
C LEU A 241 -25.13 8.24 -41.54
N PRO A 242 -26.27 8.95 -41.75
CA PRO A 242 -26.69 10.10 -40.95
C PRO A 242 -27.49 9.67 -39.70
N SER A 243 -27.38 10.43 -38.61
CA SER A 243 -28.19 10.28 -37.39
C SER A 243 -29.07 11.53 -37.18
N PRO A 244 -30.36 11.38 -36.82
CA PRO A 244 -31.33 12.46 -36.86
C PRO A 244 -31.31 13.39 -35.64
N GLU A 245 -31.64 14.63 -35.96
CA GLU A 245 -31.90 15.83 -35.15
C GLU A 245 -33.22 15.71 -34.38
N PRO A 246 -33.25 16.05 -33.07
CA PRO A 246 -34.52 16.18 -32.34
C PRO A 246 -35.06 17.62 -32.36
N GLU A 247 -36.36 17.68 -32.63
CA GLU A 247 -37.23 18.85 -32.71
C GLU A 247 -37.16 19.82 -31.52
N VAL A 248 -37.12 21.10 -31.86
CA VAL A 248 -37.23 22.24 -30.94
C VAL A 248 -38.71 22.48 -30.62
N GLY A 249 -39.14 22.08 -29.42
CA GLY A 249 -40.45 22.42 -28.86
C GLY A 249 -40.48 23.86 -28.30
N ALA A 250 -41.41 24.67 -28.80
CA ALA A 250 -41.65 26.04 -28.36
C ALA A 250 -42.20 26.13 -26.93
N LEU A 251 -41.54 26.89 -26.06
CA LEU A 251 -41.99 27.16 -24.69
C LEU A 251 -42.76 28.49 -24.59
N ALA A 252 -43.91 28.44 -23.94
CA ALA A 252 -44.77 29.59 -23.65
C ALA A 252 -44.14 30.54 -22.61
N PRO A 253 -44.51 31.83 -22.59
CA PRO A 253 -43.99 32.79 -21.60
C PRO A 253 -44.56 32.51 -20.20
N VAL A 254 -43.70 32.05 -19.30
CA VAL A 254 -44.00 31.86 -17.87
C VAL A 254 -43.85 33.21 -17.16
N GLY A 255 -44.97 33.73 -16.65
CA GLY A 255 -44.99 34.95 -15.83
C GLY A 255 -44.16 34.79 -14.56
N PHE A 256 -43.27 35.74 -14.32
CA PHE A 256 -42.25 35.72 -13.27
C PHE A 256 -42.89 35.86 -11.86
N PRO A 257 -42.91 34.81 -11.02
CA PRO A 257 -43.44 34.92 -9.66
C PRO A 257 -42.34 35.46 -8.73
N TRP A 258 -42.66 36.51 -7.96
CA TRP A 258 -41.73 37.15 -7.01
C TRP A 258 -41.14 36.19 -5.95
N THR A 259 -41.70 34.98 -5.80
CA THR A 259 -41.14 33.91 -4.98
C THR A 259 -39.78 33.41 -5.46
N GLY A 260 -39.47 33.51 -6.76
CA GLY A 260 -38.19 33.11 -7.33
C GLY A 260 -37.02 33.96 -6.83
N ILE A 261 -37.24 35.26 -6.56
CA ILE A 261 -36.20 36.17 -6.10
C ILE A 261 -35.70 35.78 -4.70
N LEU A 262 -36.60 35.38 -3.81
CA LEU A 262 -36.26 34.95 -2.45
C LEU A 262 -35.44 33.66 -2.44
N ILE A 263 -35.79 32.68 -3.28
CA ILE A 263 -35.06 31.42 -3.42
C ILE A 263 -33.65 31.67 -3.99
N THR A 264 -33.52 32.54 -5.00
CA THR A 264 -32.21 32.89 -5.57
C THR A 264 -31.29 33.56 -4.56
N ILE A 265 -31.80 34.44 -3.68
CA ILE A 265 -31.00 35.06 -2.62
C ILE A 265 -30.49 34.02 -1.61
N ILE A 266 -31.33 33.03 -1.26
CA ILE A 266 -30.94 31.94 -0.35
C ILE A 266 -29.85 31.08 -1.00
N ILE A 267 -30.00 30.73 -2.28
CA ILE A 267 -29.01 29.94 -3.02
C ILE A 267 -27.67 30.69 -3.11
N ILE A 268 -27.68 31.99 -3.41
CA ILE A 268 -26.45 32.82 -3.44
C ILE A 268 -25.79 32.87 -2.05
N GLY A 269 -26.58 32.97 -0.98
CA GLY A 269 -26.08 32.92 0.39
C GLY A 269 -25.41 31.59 0.73
N ILE A 270 -26.03 30.47 0.34
CA ILE A 270 -25.49 29.12 0.56
C ILE A 270 -24.20 28.92 -0.26
N LEU A 271 -24.22 29.26 -1.55
CA LEU A 271 -23.05 29.15 -2.43
C LEU A 271 -21.91 30.06 -1.96
N GLY A 272 -22.21 31.27 -1.50
CA GLY A 272 -21.23 32.18 -0.91
C GLY A 272 -20.65 31.63 0.40
N GLY A 273 -21.48 31.03 1.25
CA GLY A 273 -21.04 30.36 2.49
C GLY A 273 -20.14 29.16 2.21
N ILE A 274 -20.53 28.28 1.27
CA ILE A 274 -19.73 27.12 0.84
C ILE A 274 -18.41 27.60 0.23
N GLY A 275 -18.45 28.62 -0.62
CA GLY A 275 -17.25 29.22 -1.22
C GLY A 275 -16.30 29.83 -0.18
N PHE A 276 -16.85 30.46 0.86
CA PHE A 276 -16.06 31.00 1.98
C PHE A 276 -15.42 29.88 2.81
N VAL A 277 -16.15 28.80 3.11
CA VAL A 277 -15.62 27.62 3.81
C VAL A 277 -14.53 26.95 2.97
N PHE A 278 -14.72 26.77 1.66
CA PHE A 278 -13.69 26.25 0.77
C PHE A 278 -12.47 27.17 0.67
N TYR A 279 -12.68 28.49 0.69
CA TYR A 279 -11.60 29.47 0.69
C TYR A 279 -10.77 29.41 1.98
N GLU A 280 -11.42 29.28 3.15
CA GLU A 280 -10.76 29.07 4.44
C GLU A 280 -10.03 27.72 4.50
N ILE A 281 -10.65 26.62 4.04
CA ILE A 281 -10.02 25.29 3.99
C ILE A 281 -8.80 25.29 3.05
N LYS A 282 -8.90 25.96 1.89
CA LYS A 282 -7.77 26.08 0.97
C LYS A 282 -6.64 26.94 1.55
N ARG A 283 -6.98 27.96 2.34
CA ARG A 283 -5.99 28.78 3.04
C ARG A 283 -5.30 28.01 4.18
N SER A 284 -5.98 27.07 4.83
CA SER A 284 -5.40 26.22 5.90
C SER A 284 -4.62 25.00 5.39
N HIS A 285 -4.90 24.52 4.16
CA HIS A 285 -4.19 23.38 3.59
C HIS A 285 -2.72 23.65 3.23
N GLY A 286 -2.33 24.92 3.02
CA GLY A 286 -0.95 25.30 2.73
C GLY A 286 0.03 25.06 3.88
N SER A 287 -0.43 25.12 5.13
CA SER A 287 0.40 24.84 6.32
C SER A 287 0.39 23.36 6.73
N LEU A 288 -0.68 22.62 6.41
CA LEU A 288 -0.81 21.21 6.79
C LEU A 288 0.06 20.27 5.95
N GLN A 289 0.35 20.58 4.68
CA GLN A 289 1.31 19.78 3.90
C GLN A 289 2.75 19.98 4.37
N GLN A 290 3.14 21.20 4.76
CA GLN A 290 4.46 21.41 5.38
C GLN A 290 4.58 20.71 6.74
N GLU A 291 3.48 20.61 7.49
CA GLU A 291 3.44 19.91 8.77
C GLU A 291 3.39 18.37 8.61
N LYS A 292 2.72 17.82 7.59
CA LYS A 292 2.76 16.38 7.29
C LYS A 292 4.12 15.93 6.75
N THR A 293 4.77 16.74 5.90
CA THR A 293 6.15 16.45 5.47
C THR A 293 7.17 16.64 6.61
N GLN A 294 6.90 17.49 7.61
CA GLN A 294 7.76 17.62 8.79
C GLN A 294 7.47 16.63 9.93
N ARG A 295 6.24 16.13 10.07
CA ARG A 295 5.86 15.16 11.11
C ARG A 295 5.98 13.70 10.67
N GLY A 296 6.12 13.44 9.37
CA GLY A 296 6.23 12.08 8.82
C GLY A 296 7.58 11.72 8.23
N LEU A 297 8.66 12.46 8.50
CA LEU A 297 9.98 11.85 8.39
C LEU A 297 10.14 10.94 9.60
N ASP A 298 9.73 9.69 9.39
CA ASP A 298 9.85 8.57 10.31
C ASP A 298 11.13 8.70 11.16
N GLN A 299 10.99 8.55 12.48
CA GLN A 299 12.10 8.64 13.42
C GLN A 299 13.26 7.73 13.00
N GLN A 300 12.99 6.59 12.36
CA GLN A 300 14.04 5.73 11.84
C GLN A 300 14.83 6.38 10.70
N SER A 301 14.16 7.08 9.78
CA SER A 301 14.82 7.81 8.69
C SER A 301 15.75 8.90 9.23
N PHE A 302 15.34 9.61 10.29
CA PHE A 302 16.21 10.58 10.96
C PHE A 302 17.40 9.90 11.67
N MET A 303 17.19 8.77 12.34
CA MET A 303 18.28 8.00 12.96
C MET A 303 19.28 7.45 11.93
N ARG A 304 18.80 6.96 10.78
CA ARG A 304 19.65 6.51 9.66
C ARG A 304 20.49 7.66 9.11
N LEU A 305 19.88 8.82 8.91
CA LEU A 305 20.59 10.03 8.47
C LEU A 305 21.68 10.44 9.46
N GLN A 306 21.39 10.39 10.77
CA GLN A 306 22.37 10.71 11.81
C GLN A 306 23.55 9.73 11.83
N SER A 307 23.28 8.44 11.71
CA SER A 307 24.32 7.40 11.63
C SER A 307 25.19 7.57 10.37
N TYR A 308 24.57 7.84 9.22
CA TYR A 308 25.28 8.09 7.97
C TYR A 308 26.23 9.29 8.09
N VAL A 309 25.73 10.44 8.59
CA VAL A 309 26.54 11.65 8.76
C VAL A 309 27.71 11.41 9.71
N LYS A 310 27.49 10.70 10.82
CA LYS A 310 28.57 10.35 11.77
C LYS A 310 29.64 9.49 11.10
N GLN A 311 29.23 8.45 10.37
CA GLN A 311 30.14 7.54 9.68
C GLN A 311 30.95 8.26 8.59
N THR A 312 30.33 9.13 7.79
CA THR A 312 31.05 9.90 6.76
C THR A 312 32.02 10.91 7.36
N LEU A 313 31.71 11.50 8.51
CA LEU A 313 32.65 12.36 9.23
C LEU A 313 33.87 11.57 9.73
N GLU A 314 33.68 10.35 10.24
CA GLU A 314 34.77 9.45 10.67
C GLU A 314 35.66 9.00 9.50
N GLN A 315 35.09 8.92 8.28
CA GLN A 315 35.83 8.64 7.04
C GLN A 315 36.60 9.87 6.49
N GLY A 316 36.48 11.04 7.11
CA GLY A 316 37.24 12.24 6.75
C GLY A 316 36.56 13.17 5.74
N TYR A 317 35.28 12.97 5.44
CA TYR A 317 34.52 13.91 4.61
C TYR A 317 34.22 15.20 5.37
N THR A 318 34.21 16.35 4.67
CA THR A 318 33.86 17.63 5.29
C THR A 318 32.35 17.80 5.43
N LYS A 319 31.91 18.59 6.41
CA LYS A 319 30.49 18.90 6.63
C LYS A 319 29.82 19.46 5.37
N GLU A 320 30.56 20.24 4.57
CA GLU A 320 30.12 20.85 3.32
C GLU A 320 29.92 19.80 2.21
N GLN A 321 30.82 18.81 2.10
CA GLN A 321 30.67 17.71 1.16
C GLN A 321 29.43 16.88 1.50
N ILE A 322 29.26 16.51 2.77
CA ILE A 322 28.10 15.74 3.24
C ILE A 322 26.81 16.52 2.99
N ARG A 323 26.80 17.84 3.26
CA ARG A 323 25.64 18.71 2.99
C ARG A 323 25.26 18.73 1.51
N GLN A 324 26.23 18.86 0.60
CA GLN A 324 25.97 18.88 -0.84
C GLN A 324 25.46 17.54 -1.34
N THR A 325 26.05 16.43 -0.89
CA THR A 325 25.57 15.09 -1.23
C THR A 325 24.12 14.89 -0.79
N LEU A 326 23.79 15.20 0.47
CA LEU A 326 22.43 15.04 0.97
C LEU A 326 21.41 15.95 0.25
N LEU A 327 21.80 17.17 -0.13
CA LEU A 327 20.95 18.05 -0.94
C LEU A 327 20.69 17.49 -2.34
N ASN A 328 21.70 16.90 -2.97
CA ASN A 328 21.57 16.27 -4.29
C ASN A 328 20.67 15.03 -4.25
N GLU A 329 20.69 14.29 -3.13
CA GLU A 329 19.79 13.16 -2.84
C GLU A 329 18.36 13.59 -2.43
N GLY A 330 18.05 14.90 -2.48
CA GLY A 330 16.71 15.42 -2.22
C GLY A 330 16.36 15.61 -0.74
N TRP A 331 17.32 15.49 0.18
CA TRP A 331 17.04 15.74 1.59
C TRP A 331 16.78 17.23 1.86
N PRO A 332 15.80 17.56 2.71
CA PRO A 332 15.46 18.95 2.96
C PRO A 332 16.52 19.63 3.84
N SER A 333 16.91 20.85 3.45
CA SER A 333 18.05 21.58 4.04
C SER A 333 17.94 21.84 5.54
N ASN A 334 16.72 21.97 6.06
CA ASN A 334 16.43 22.13 7.48
C ASN A 334 16.82 20.88 8.31
N LEU A 335 16.60 19.67 7.78
CA LEU A 335 17.00 18.42 8.45
C LEU A 335 18.51 18.22 8.41
N ILE A 336 19.13 18.48 7.25
CA ILE A 336 20.58 18.38 7.09
C ILE A 336 21.29 19.28 8.11
N ASN A 337 20.82 20.53 8.26
CA ASN A 337 21.38 21.46 9.24
C ASN A 337 21.16 21.04 10.70
N LYS A 338 20.11 20.27 10.99
CA LYS A 338 19.84 19.75 12.33
C LYS A 338 20.79 18.61 12.70
N VAL A 339 21.16 17.76 11.74
CA VAL A 339 22.06 16.60 11.96
C VAL A 339 23.55 17.00 11.93
N ILE A 340 23.92 17.95 11.07
CA ILE A 340 25.34 18.35 10.88
C ILE A 340 25.85 19.35 11.95
N ARG A 341 24.97 19.84 12.83
CA ARG A 341 25.30 20.85 13.85
C ARG A 341 26.34 20.34 14.85
#